data_AF-A0A8H8A6L9-F1
#
_entry.id   AF-A0A8H8A6L9-F1
#
_cell.length_a   1.000
_cell.length_b   1.000
_cell.length_c   1.000
_cell.angle_alpha   90.00
_cell.angle_beta   90.00
_cell.angle_gamma   90.00
#
_symmetry.space_group_name_H-M   'P 1'
#
loop_
_entity.id
_entity.type
_entity.pdbx_description
1 polymer ?
#
loop_
_entity_poly.entity_id
_entity_poly.type
_entity_poly.pdbx_seq_one_letter_code
_entity_poly.pdbx_strand_id
1 'polypeptide(L)'
;MLAAEFPHKTADAALQVAYLRNLLRIPHYAPAISGQVLGLIVDRILQIDVCCSTSAPLTLQVDIQTELDEQDAAQSPAPSGSSADSASVDGAAAPVQDMLAALDAMLAALLGDLVPVFAQAAPRSTADAVFGHLLGAFEDVVLQTFRSRYTQFVVFWAAQTDCAYTARFLRAVLGRALDAAQPHVARRAACAYIASFVARAASLSRDAVRRTVDALCTWTAQFLDEWQESEGGHPGVQTFYVVVQALLYIFCFRWRELANDDPQDGAWLASLGALQRATASELAPVGRCSATVVAQFGATAERVGFVWGGAAGGTGVRVDAYFPFDPCRLAESRRFIDPVYREWEDT
;
A
#
# COMPACT_ATOMS: atom_id res chain seq x y z
N MET A 1 -10.25 20.94 -23.10
CA MET A 1 -9.79 22.28 -22.65
C MET A 1 -9.14 22.21 -21.28
N LEU A 2 -9.86 21.81 -20.21
CA LEU A 2 -9.29 21.74 -18.84
C LEU A 2 -8.00 20.91 -18.70
N ALA A 3 -7.90 19.77 -19.40
CA ALA A 3 -6.71 18.93 -19.37
C ALA A 3 -5.52 19.52 -20.15
N ALA A 4 -5.79 20.32 -21.19
CA ALA A 4 -4.78 20.91 -22.07
C ALA A 4 -4.12 22.15 -21.43
N GLU A 5 -4.91 22.91 -20.66
CA GLU A 5 -4.43 24.10 -19.94
C GLU A 5 -3.86 23.77 -18.55
N PHE A 6 -3.83 22.49 -18.16
CA PHE A 6 -3.24 22.09 -16.89
C PHE A 6 -1.72 22.37 -16.92
N PRO A 7 -1.16 23.06 -15.91
CA PRO A 7 0.26 23.41 -15.91
C PRO A 7 1.18 22.19 -16.07
N HIS A 8 2.26 22.35 -16.84
CA HIS A 8 3.25 21.29 -17.01
C HIS A 8 3.83 20.87 -15.65
N LYS A 9 4.13 19.58 -15.45
CA LYS A 9 4.61 19.01 -14.18
C LYS A 9 5.81 19.69 -13.52
N THR A 10 6.62 20.42 -14.29
CA THR A 10 7.79 21.21 -13.81
C THR A 10 7.46 22.69 -13.56
N ALA A 11 6.22 23.09 -13.73
CA ALA A 11 5.77 24.44 -13.44
C ALA A 11 5.79 24.70 -11.93
N ASP A 12 5.84 25.98 -11.58
CA ASP A 12 5.88 26.44 -10.19
C ASP A 12 4.72 25.87 -9.35
N ALA A 13 5.04 25.54 -8.09
CA ALA A 13 4.09 24.96 -7.15
C ALA A 13 2.85 25.84 -6.97
N ALA A 14 3.00 27.17 -6.94
CA ALA A 14 1.88 28.07 -6.77
C ALA A 14 0.91 28.01 -7.97
N LEU A 15 1.44 27.86 -9.19
CA LEU A 15 0.64 27.73 -10.41
C LEU A 15 -0.12 26.39 -10.42
N GLN A 16 0.56 25.30 -10.06
CA GLN A 16 -0.05 23.96 -9.94
C GLN A 16 -1.22 23.95 -8.96
N VAL A 17 -0.99 24.47 -7.75
CA VAL A 17 -1.99 24.51 -6.68
C VAL A 17 -3.13 25.47 -7.02
N ALA A 18 -2.85 26.63 -7.62
CA ALA A 18 -3.88 27.58 -8.04
C ALA A 18 -4.82 26.96 -9.09
N TYR A 19 -4.26 26.28 -10.10
CA TYR A 19 -5.06 25.61 -11.12
C TYR A 19 -5.90 24.47 -10.52
N LEU A 20 -5.29 23.63 -9.67
CA LEU A 20 -5.99 22.57 -8.96
C LEU A 20 -7.16 23.10 -8.10
N ARG A 21 -6.95 24.17 -7.32
CA ARG A 21 -8.01 24.80 -6.52
C ARG A 21 -9.16 25.33 -7.37
N ASN A 22 -8.88 25.83 -8.56
CA ASN A 22 -9.92 26.25 -9.50
C ASN A 22 -10.71 25.04 -10.03
N LEU A 23 -10.05 23.92 -10.31
CA LEU A 23 -10.72 22.68 -10.71
C LEU A 23 -11.62 22.11 -9.60
N LEU A 24 -11.19 22.14 -8.34
CA LEU A 24 -11.99 21.67 -7.19
C LEU A 24 -13.29 22.45 -6.99
N ARG A 25 -13.38 23.69 -7.51
CA ARG A 25 -14.63 24.46 -7.50
C ARG A 25 -15.63 23.97 -8.55
N ILE A 26 -15.18 23.33 -9.63
CA ILE A 26 -16.04 22.91 -10.76
C ILE A 26 -17.16 21.96 -10.33
N PRO A 27 -16.90 20.89 -9.53
CA PRO A 27 -17.96 20.00 -9.06
C PRO A 27 -19.13 20.68 -8.34
N HIS A 28 -18.90 21.85 -7.73
CA HIS A 28 -19.94 22.58 -6.97
C HIS A 28 -21.02 23.19 -7.89
N TYR A 29 -20.66 23.60 -9.10
CA TYR A 29 -21.60 24.22 -10.06
C TYR A 29 -21.84 23.39 -11.32
N ALA A 30 -21.01 22.37 -11.58
CA ALA A 30 -21.13 21.45 -12.71
C ALA A 30 -20.93 19.98 -12.25
N PRO A 31 -21.87 19.41 -11.47
CA PRO A 31 -21.73 18.07 -10.90
C PRO A 31 -21.61 16.96 -11.97
N ALA A 32 -22.17 17.18 -13.16
CA ALA A 32 -22.14 16.22 -14.27
C ALA A 32 -20.72 15.84 -14.73
N ILE A 33 -19.72 16.70 -14.50
CA ILE A 33 -18.32 16.46 -14.87
C ILE A 33 -17.41 16.19 -13.66
N SER A 34 -17.98 16.02 -12.46
CA SER A 34 -17.23 15.83 -11.21
C SER A 34 -16.22 14.68 -11.31
N GLY A 35 -16.63 13.53 -11.85
CA GLY A 35 -15.75 12.38 -12.03
C GLY A 35 -14.59 12.63 -13.00
N GLN A 36 -14.84 13.34 -14.10
CA GLN A 36 -13.81 13.70 -15.08
C GLN A 36 -12.80 14.69 -14.48
N VAL A 37 -13.28 15.65 -13.70
CA VAL A 37 -12.43 16.63 -13.03
C VAL A 37 -11.56 15.95 -11.98
N LEU A 38 -12.14 15.08 -11.14
CA LEU A 38 -11.40 14.39 -10.10
C LEU A 38 -10.38 13.40 -10.69
N GLY A 39 -10.77 12.66 -11.73
CA GLY A 39 -9.86 11.79 -12.47
C GLY A 39 -8.68 12.56 -13.08
N LEU A 40 -8.93 13.75 -13.67
CA LEU A 40 -7.87 14.62 -14.18
C LEU A 40 -6.92 15.09 -13.06
N ILE A 41 -7.46 15.49 -11.90
CA ILE A 41 -6.63 15.91 -10.76
C ILE A 41 -5.74 14.75 -10.30
N VAL A 42 -6.32 13.56 -10.11
CA VAL A 42 -5.57 12.36 -9.67
C VAL A 42 -4.49 11.98 -10.69
N ASP A 43 -4.81 11.98 -11.99
CA ASP A 43 -3.83 11.70 -13.06
C ASP A 43 -2.66 12.69 -13.05
N ARG A 44 -2.94 13.99 -12.85
CA ARG A 44 -1.88 15.02 -12.82
C ARG A 44 -1.01 14.93 -11.58
N ILE A 45 -1.60 14.67 -10.41
CA ILE A 45 -0.84 14.41 -9.18
C ILE A 45 0.03 13.17 -9.37
N LEU A 46 -0.52 12.09 -9.92
CA LEU A 46 0.21 10.85 -10.19
C LEU A 46 1.40 11.04 -11.13
N GLN A 47 1.25 11.86 -12.18
CA GLN A 47 2.34 12.17 -13.10
C GLN A 47 3.51 12.87 -12.40
N ILE A 48 3.22 13.80 -11.47
CA ILE A 48 4.25 14.48 -10.67
C ILE A 48 4.88 13.48 -9.69
N ASP A 49 4.08 12.67 -9.01
CA ASP A 49 4.51 11.64 -8.06
C ASP A 49 5.49 10.65 -8.70
N VAL A 50 5.13 10.05 -9.85
CA VAL A 50 5.99 9.12 -10.58
C VAL A 50 7.29 9.77 -11.03
N CYS A 51 7.23 11.05 -11.43
CA CYS A 51 8.44 11.80 -11.79
C CYS A 51 9.36 11.95 -10.58
N CYS A 52 8.81 12.37 -9.43
CA CYS A 52 9.55 12.49 -8.18
C CYS A 52 10.17 11.16 -7.75
N SER A 53 9.42 10.05 -7.80
CA SER A 53 9.93 8.74 -7.43
C SER A 53 11.05 8.24 -8.35
N THR A 54 11.04 8.62 -9.63
CA THR A 54 12.06 8.19 -10.61
C THR A 54 13.30 9.09 -10.58
N SER A 55 13.14 10.38 -10.27
CA SER A 55 14.23 11.34 -10.19
C SER A 55 14.91 11.40 -8.82
N ALA A 56 14.29 10.85 -7.78
CA ALA A 56 14.87 10.82 -6.45
C ALA A 56 16.16 9.97 -6.42
N PRO A 57 17.27 10.46 -5.84
CA PRO A 57 18.48 9.67 -5.65
C PRO A 57 18.18 8.38 -4.88
N LEU A 58 18.95 7.33 -5.15
CA LEU A 58 18.82 6.00 -4.52
C LEU A 58 18.68 6.07 -3.00
N THR A 59 19.29 7.04 -2.33
CA THR A 59 19.17 7.26 -0.87
C THR A 59 17.72 7.51 -0.42
N LEU A 60 16.95 8.32 -1.14
CA LEU A 60 15.50 8.52 -0.89
C LEU A 60 14.65 7.33 -1.39
N GLN A 61 15.22 6.44 -2.19
CA GLN A 61 14.58 5.18 -2.59
C GLN A 61 14.81 4.06 -1.57
N VAL A 62 15.95 4.08 -0.87
CA VAL A 62 16.33 3.16 0.21
C VAL A 62 15.54 3.44 1.50
N ASP A 63 15.04 4.67 1.68
CA ASP A 63 14.24 5.09 2.85
C ASP A 63 12.92 4.31 3.09
N ILE A 64 12.49 3.49 2.13
CA ILE A 64 11.29 2.63 2.23
C ILE A 64 11.66 1.20 2.69
N GLN A 65 12.93 0.82 2.54
CA GLN A 65 13.44 -0.48 3.00
C GLN A 65 13.97 -0.42 4.45
N THR A 66 14.26 0.79 4.97
CA THR A 66 14.98 1.00 6.24
C THR A 66 14.18 0.75 7.52
N GLU A 67 12.84 0.73 7.53
CA GLU A 67 12.12 0.35 8.76
C GLU A 67 12.37 -1.12 9.16
N LEU A 68 12.88 -1.94 8.24
CA LEU A 68 13.18 -3.34 8.50
C LEU A 68 14.66 -3.71 8.38
N ASP A 69 15.49 -2.84 7.79
CA ASP A 69 16.94 -3.06 7.61
C ASP A 69 17.82 -2.33 8.65
N GLU A 70 17.29 -1.38 9.45
CA GLU A 70 18.10 -0.61 10.40
C GLU A 70 18.67 -1.40 11.60
N GLN A 71 18.27 -2.67 11.80
CA GLN A 71 18.70 -3.45 12.97
C GLN A 71 19.82 -4.47 12.71
N ASP A 72 20.20 -4.74 11.45
CA ASP A 72 21.26 -5.73 11.13
C ASP A 72 22.67 -5.11 11.05
N ALA A 73 22.78 -3.77 11.12
CA ALA A 73 24.06 -3.06 11.07
C ALA A 73 24.79 -2.98 12.44
N ALA A 74 24.19 -3.47 13.53
CA ALA A 74 24.77 -3.35 14.88
C ALA A 74 25.89 -4.37 15.20
N GLN A 75 26.22 -5.29 14.28
CA GLN A 75 27.24 -6.31 14.51
C GLN A 75 28.26 -6.40 13.37
N SER A 76 28.99 -5.31 13.10
CA SER A 76 30.33 -5.45 12.50
C SER A 76 31.25 -4.29 12.86
N PRO A 77 32.54 -4.55 13.18
CA PRO A 77 33.45 -3.52 13.65
C PRO A 77 33.87 -2.61 12.49
N ALA A 78 33.66 -1.30 12.66
CA ALA A 78 34.08 -0.28 11.72
C ALA A 78 35.62 -0.28 11.56
N PRO A 79 36.16 -0.24 10.33
CA PRO A 79 37.53 0.15 10.12
C PRO A 79 37.64 1.68 10.11
N SER A 80 38.52 2.19 10.95
CA SER A 80 38.89 3.60 11.04
C SER A 80 39.59 4.09 9.77
N GLY A 81 39.23 5.29 9.30
CA GLY A 81 40.16 6.19 8.61
C GLY A 81 39.72 6.72 7.25
N SER A 82 39.49 8.04 7.19
CA SER A 82 40.00 9.00 6.19
C SER A 82 38.95 10.06 5.84
N SER A 83 39.18 11.29 6.29
CA SER A 83 38.46 12.49 5.85
C SER A 83 38.68 12.72 4.35
N ALA A 84 37.61 12.75 3.56
CA ALA A 84 37.63 13.21 2.18
C ALA A 84 36.44 14.13 1.92
N ASP A 85 36.78 15.37 1.59
CA ASP A 85 35.98 16.51 1.12
C ASP A 85 34.54 16.24 0.64
N SER A 86 33.57 16.83 1.35
CA SER A 86 32.21 17.03 0.87
C SER A 86 32.17 18.23 -0.09
N ALA A 87 32.44 17.99 -1.37
CA ALA A 87 32.08 18.93 -2.42
C ALA A 87 30.55 18.92 -2.62
N SER A 88 29.93 20.08 -2.48
CA SER A 88 28.49 20.33 -2.59
C SER A 88 27.91 19.87 -3.94
N VAL A 89 27.01 18.88 -3.91
CA VAL A 89 26.21 18.40 -5.06
C VAL A 89 24.79 19.01 -5.01
N ASP A 90 24.66 20.28 -4.61
CA ASP A 90 23.35 20.92 -4.35
C ASP A 90 22.56 21.26 -5.63
N GLY A 91 23.16 21.26 -6.81
CA GLY A 91 22.49 21.71 -8.04
C GLY A 91 21.50 20.72 -8.67
N ALA A 92 21.66 19.41 -8.46
CA ALA A 92 20.81 18.39 -9.08
C ALA A 92 19.65 17.93 -8.18
N ALA A 93 19.73 18.17 -6.86
CA ALA A 93 18.72 17.76 -5.88
C ALA A 93 17.59 18.79 -5.73
N ALA A 94 17.90 20.09 -5.86
CA ALA A 94 16.93 21.19 -5.79
C ALA A 94 15.68 21.03 -6.67
N PRO A 95 15.77 20.68 -7.98
CA PRO A 95 14.57 20.56 -8.82
C PRO A 95 13.63 19.41 -8.42
N VAL A 96 14.15 18.37 -7.76
CA VAL A 96 13.32 17.26 -7.25
C VAL A 96 12.61 17.66 -5.96
N GLN A 97 13.29 18.42 -5.09
CA GLN A 97 12.70 18.96 -3.87
C GLN A 97 11.57 19.95 -4.18
N ASP A 98 11.72 20.79 -5.20
CA ASP A 98 10.68 21.71 -5.65
C ASP A 98 9.45 20.96 -6.19
N MET A 99 9.65 19.90 -6.98
CA MET A 99 8.53 19.05 -7.45
C MET A 99 7.85 18.29 -6.30
N LEU A 100 8.60 17.82 -5.30
CA LEU A 100 8.04 17.18 -4.10
C LEU A 100 7.22 18.18 -3.27
N ALA A 101 7.69 19.42 -3.11
CA ALA A 101 6.95 20.48 -2.45
C ALA A 101 5.65 20.82 -3.21
N ALA A 102 5.71 20.89 -4.54
CA ALA A 102 4.53 21.07 -5.38
C ALA A 102 3.53 19.92 -5.21
N LEU A 103 4.01 18.67 -5.23
CA LEU A 103 3.19 17.46 -5.02
C LEU A 103 2.51 17.49 -3.65
N ASP A 104 3.27 17.79 -2.59
CA ASP A 104 2.75 17.87 -1.23
C ASP A 104 1.66 18.93 -1.09
N ALA A 105 1.90 20.13 -1.61
CA ALA A 105 0.92 21.21 -1.58
C ALA A 105 -0.35 20.86 -2.40
N MET A 106 -0.22 20.15 -3.52
CA MET A 106 -1.36 19.67 -4.31
C MET A 106 -2.16 18.59 -3.58
N LEU A 107 -1.49 17.61 -2.96
CA LEU A 107 -2.14 16.58 -2.15
C LEU A 107 -2.83 17.19 -0.94
N ALA A 108 -2.18 18.11 -0.24
CA ALA A 108 -2.75 18.81 0.91
C ALA A 108 -3.97 19.67 0.52
N ALA A 109 -3.95 20.31 -0.65
CA ALA A 109 -5.09 21.05 -1.17
C ALA A 109 -6.27 20.12 -1.54
N LEU A 110 -6.00 19.00 -2.21
CA LEU A 110 -7.02 18.00 -2.54
C LEU A 110 -7.64 17.39 -1.28
N LEU A 111 -6.82 16.88 -0.35
CA LEU A 111 -7.29 16.31 0.92
C LEU A 111 -8.09 17.33 1.72
N GLY A 112 -7.63 18.58 1.80
CA GLY A 112 -8.34 19.66 2.48
C GLY A 112 -9.74 19.94 1.92
N ASP A 113 -9.93 19.81 0.61
CA ASP A 113 -11.23 19.98 -0.04
C ASP A 113 -12.14 18.74 0.13
N LEU A 114 -11.55 17.55 0.26
CA LEU A 114 -12.29 16.31 0.53
C LEU A 114 -12.76 16.21 1.99
N VAL A 115 -12.03 16.77 2.96
CA VAL A 115 -12.42 16.76 4.39
C VAL A 115 -13.88 17.17 4.63
N PRO A 116 -14.37 18.34 4.19
CA PRO A 116 -15.77 18.71 4.41
C PRO A 116 -16.77 17.77 3.70
N VAL A 117 -16.39 17.16 2.58
CA VAL A 117 -17.24 16.19 1.89
C VAL A 117 -17.47 14.93 2.73
N PHE A 118 -16.42 14.43 3.38
CA PHE A 118 -16.47 13.18 4.17
C PHE A 118 -16.78 13.39 5.66
N ALA A 119 -16.59 14.60 6.21
CA ALA A 119 -16.89 14.93 7.62
C ALA A 119 -18.39 15.15 7.91
N GLN A 120 -19.29 14.57 7.09
CA GLN A 120 -20.76 14.72 7.19
C GLN A 120 -21.30 16.15 6.99
N ALA A 121 -20.48 17.11 6.54
CA ALA A 121 -20.96 18.44 6.17
C ALA A 121 -21.66 18.44 4.81
N ALA A 122 -21.43 17.43 3.97
CA ALA A 122 -22.10 17.21 2.70
C ALA A 122 -23.17 16.09 2.79
N PRO A 123 -24.16 16.06 1.87
CA PRO A 123 -25.07 14.93 1.75
C PRO A 123 -24.31 13.62 1.49
N ARG A 124 -24.76 12.52 2.11
CA ARG A 124 -24.14 11.19 1.95
C ARG A 124 -24.02 10.76 0.48
N SER A 125 -25.01 11.11 -0.35
CA SER A 125 -24.98 10.84 -1.80
C SER A 125 -23.80 11.51 -2.52
N THR A 126 -23.39 12.70 -2.05
CA THR A 126 -22.24 13.42 -2.61
C THR A 126 -20.95 12.72 -2.22
N ALA A 127 -20.79 12.35 -0.95
CA ALA A 127 -19.64 11.57 -0.48
C ALA A 127 -19.53 10.22 -1.20
N ASP A 128 -20.65 9.52 -1.38
CA ASP A 128 -20.72 8.24 -2.11
C ASP A 128 -20.27 8.38 -3.57
N ALA A 129 -20.70 9.45 -4.24
CA ALA A 129 -20.32 9.75 -5.62
C ALA A 129 -18.84 10.14 -5.73
N VAL A 130 -18.35 11.02 -4.84
CA VAL A 130 -16.94 11.43 -4.80
C VAL A 130 -16.03 10.24 -4.53
N PHE A 131 -16.37 9.41 -3.54
CA PHE A 131 -15.64 8.17 -3.30
C PHE A 131 -15.74 7.23 -4.51
N GLY A 132 -16.90 7.18 -5.19
CA GLY A 132 -17.11 6.55 -6.50
C GLY A 132 -16.02 6.89 -7.50
N HIS A 133 -15.86 8.18 -7.74
CA HIS A 133 -14.87 8.71 -8.67
C HIS A 133 -13.42 8.47 -8.20
N LEU A 134 -13.12 8.61 -6.91
CA LEU A 134 -11.78 8.32 -6.37
C LEU A 134 -11.40 6.86 -6.56
N LEU A 135 -12.33 5.94 -6.30
CA LEU A 135 -12.08 4.50 -6.46
C LEU A 135 -11.89 4.14 -7.93
N GLY A 136 -12.70 4.69 -8.84
CA GLY A 136 -12.52 4.48 -10.29
C GLY A 136 -11.16 5.00 -10.77
N ALA A 137 -10.77 6.22 -10.38
CA ALA A 137 -9.45 6.77 -10.70
C ALA A 137 -8.30 5.92 -10.13
N PHE A 138 -8.49 5.35 -8.94
CA PHE A 138 -7.53 4.41 -8.36
C PHE A 138 -7.40 3.14 -9.21
N GLU A 139 -8.50 2.49 -9.59
CA GLU A 139 -8.47 1.24 -10.37
C GLU A 139 -7.92 1.42 -11.79
N ASP A 140 -8.27 2.54 -12.43
CA ASP A 140 -7.91 2.83 -13.80
C ASP A 140 -6.45 3.29 -13.94
N VAL A 141 -5.95 4.08 -12.97
CA VAL A 141 -4.66 4.77 -13.11
C VAL A 141 -3.68 4.38 -12.01
N VAL A 142 -4.04 4.56 -10.73
CA VAL A 142 -3.09 4.43 -9.61
C VAL A 142 -2.64 2.98 -9.39
N LEU A 143 -3.58 2.03 -9.42
CA LEU A 143 -3.32 0.60 -9.21
C LEU A 143 -2.37 0.02 -10.27
N GLN A 144 -2.40 0.57 -11.48
CA GLN A 144 -1.59 0.10 -12.62
C GLN A 144 -0.21 0.77 -12.68
N THR A 145 0.09 1.70 -11.78
CA THR A 145 1.28 2.56 -11.83
C THR A 145 2.31 2.19 -10.76
N PHE A 146 3.31 1.39 -11.13
CA PHE A 146 4.29 0.74 -10.25
C PHE A 146 5.31 1.64 -9.52
N ARG A 147 5.18 2.97 -9.56
CA ARG A 147 6.15 3.92 -8.97
C ARG A 147 5.50 5.11 -8.25
N SER A 148 4.20 5.04 -8.02
CA SER A 148 3.50 6.02 -7.19
C SER A 148 3.85 5.82 -5.73
N ARG A 149 4.17 6.90 -5.01
CA ARG A 149 4.49 6.86 -3.57
C ARG A 149 3.44 7.55 -2.71
N TYR A 150 2.78 8.56 -3.25
CA TYR A 150 1.99 9.48 -2.44
C TYR A 150 0.53 9.58 -2.91
N THR A 151 0.26 9.43 -4.21
CA THR A 151 -1.07 9.63 -4.78
C THR A 151 -2.11 8.66 -4.21
N GLN A 152 -1.70 7.43 -3.92
CA GLN A 152 -2.55 6.40 -3.30
C GLN A 152 -3.07 6.81 -1.92
N PHE A 153 -2.41 7.72 -1.19
CA PHE A 153 -2.85 8.14 0.13
C PHE A 153 -4.19 8.90 0.10
N VAL A 154 -4.60 9.43 -1.06
CA VAL A 154 -5.92 10.05 -1.23
C VAL A 154 -7.04 9.03 -1.02
N VAL A 155 -6.97 7.87 -1.69
CA VAL A 155 -7.97 6.81 -1.51
C VAL A 155 -7.81 6.10 -0.17
N PHE A 156 -6.58 5.97 0.34
CA PHE A 156 -6.29 5.43 1.68
C PHE A 156 -7.02 6.21 2.78
N TRP A 157 -6.90 7.54 2.76
CA TRP A 157 -7.57 8.41 3.72
C TRP A 157 -9.08 8.34 3.54
N ALA A 158 -9.59 8.51 2.31
CA ALA A 158 -11.01 8.54 2.04
C ALA A 158 -11.71 7.22 2.42
N ALA A 159 -11.08 6.08 2.17
CA ALA A 159 -11.62 4.76 2.50
C ALA A 159 -11.83 4.55 4.00
N GLN A 160 -11.08 5.24 4.86
CA GLN A 160 -11.16 5.10 6.31
C GLN A 160 -12.23 5.99 6.96
N THR A 161 -12.88 6.87 6.20
CA THR A 161 -13.89 7.81 6.72
C THR A 161 -15.24 7.15 7.06
N ASP A 162 -15.57 6.03 6.41
CA ASP A 162 -16.77 5.23 6.68
C ASP A 162 -16.46 3.74 6.41
N CYS A 163 -17.01 2.83 7.21
CA CYS A 163 -16.79 1.39 7.05
C CYS A 163 -17.34 0.86 5.70
N ALA A 164 -18.35 1.51 5.11
CA ALA A 164 -18.85 1.19 3.78
C ALA A 164 -17.80 1.48 2.69
N TYR A 165 -17.04 2.58 2.83
CA TYR A 165 -15.97 2.94 1.90
C TYR A 165 -14.77 2.00 2.03
N THR A 166 -14.40 1.67 3.28
CA THR A 166 -13.41 0.63 3.57
C THR A 166 -13.79 -0.69 2.90
N ALA A 167 -15.02 -1.16 3.09
CA ALA A 167 -15.50 -2.41 2.52
C ALA A 167 -15.49 -2.39 0.99
N ARG A 168 -15.86 -1.26 0.37
CA ARG A 168 -15.88 -1.13 -1.09
C ARG A 168 -14.46 -1.08 -1.67
N PHE A 169 -13.52 -0.39 -1.01
CA PHE A 169 -12.10 -0.42 -1.39
C PHE A 169 -11.52 -1.83 -1.31
N LEU A 170 -11.65 -2.49 -0.14
CA LEU A 170 -11.15 -3.85 0.08
C LEU A 170 -11.75 -4.84 -0.92
N ARG A 171 -13.05 -4.74 -1.23
CA ARG A 171 -13.70 -5.58 -2.24
C ARG A 171 -13.11 -5.38 -3.62
N ALA A 172 -12.86 -4.14 -4.04
CA ALA A 172 -12.29 -3.85 -5.35
C ALA A 172 -10.89 -4.47 -5.50
N VAL A 173 -10.01 -4.25 -4.52
CA VAL A 173 -8.64 -4.81 -4.56
C VAL A 173 -8.62 -6.33 -4.39
N LEU A 174 -9.47 -6.92 -3.53
CA LEU A 174 -9.60 -8.38 -3.40
C LEU A 174 -10.11 -9.02 -4.70
N GLY A 175 -11.13 -8.40 -5.31
CA GLY A 175 -11.66 -8.84 -6.61
C GLY A 175 -10.57 -8.85 -7.69
N ARG A 176 -9.67 -7.85 -7.69
CA ARG A 176 -8.54 -7.84 -8.62
C ARG A 176 -7.45 -8.86 -8.28
N ALA A 177 -7.15 -9.05 -7.00
CA ALA A 177 -6.07 -9.92 -6.54
C ALA A 177 -6.37 -11.41 -6.77
N LEU A 178 -7.61 -11.83 -6.49
CA LEU A 178 -7.99 -13.24 -6.43
C LEU A 178 -8.70 -13.75 -7.70
N ASP A 179 -9.06 -12.85 -8.63
CA ASP A 179 -9.62 -13.21 -9.93
C ASP A 179 -8.55 -13.83 -10.86
N ALA A 180 -8.76 -15.08 -11.26
CA ALA A 180 -7.88 -15.82 -12.15
C ALA A 180 -7.88 -15.25 -13.59
N ALA A 181 -8.88 -14.48 -14.00
CA ALA A 181 -8.91 -13.80 -15.29
C ALA A 181 -7.95 -12.60 -15.38
N GLN A 182 -7.46 -12.10 -14.24
CA GLN A 182 -6.58 -10.95 -14.20
C GLN A 182 -5.13 -11.34 -14.49
N PRO A 183 -4.36 -10.50 -15.21
CA PRO A 183 -2.93 -10.71 -15.40
C PRO A 183 -2.19 -10.76 -14.06
N HIS A 184 -1.19 -11.63 -13.96
CA HIS A 184 -0.37 -11.79 -12.74
C HIS A 184 0.15 -10.45 -12.17
N VAL A 185 0.57 -9.53 -13.05
CA VAL A 185 1.08 -8.21 -12.68
C VAL A 185 0.03 -7.37 -11.94
N ALA A 186 -1.22 -7.38 -12.41
CA ALA A 186 -2.32 -6.68 -11.75
C ALA A 186 -2.70 -7.33 -10.42
N ARG A 187 -2.73 -8.67 -10.39
CA ARG A 187 -2.99 -9.45 -9.16
C ARG A 187 -1.93 -9.17 -8.09
N ARG A 188 -0.67 -9.09 -8.51
CA ARG A 188 0.47 -8.77 -7.64
C ARG A 188 0.37 -7.36 -7.05
N ALA A 189 0.07 -6.36 -7.87
CA ALA A 189 -0.14 -5.00 -7.41
C ALA A 189 -1.30 -4.92 -6.41
N ALA A 190 -2.43 -5.55 -6.71
CA ALA A 190 -3.58 -5.58 -5.82
C ALA A 190 -3.29 -6.25 -4.47
N CYS A 191 -2.53 -7.36 -4.45
CA CYS A 191 -2.08 -7.98 -3.20
C CYS A 191 -1.22 -7.04 -2.34
N ALA A 192 -0.31 -6.28 -2.96
CA ALA A 192 0.50 -5.30 -2.25
C ALA A 192 -0.35 -4.19 -1.62
N TYR A 193 -1.35 -3.68 -2.35
CA TYR A 193 -2.32 -2.72 -1.83
C TYR A 193 -3.16 -3.30 -0.68
N ILE A 194 -3.61 -4.55 -0.78
CA ILE A 194 -4.34 -5.24 0.31
C ILE A 194 -3.46 -5.32 1.56
N ALA A 195 -2.25 -5.88 1.42
CA ALA A 195 -1.34 -6.09 2.54
C ALA A 195 -1.04 -4.79 3.26
N SER A 196 -0.65 -3.76 2.49
CA SER A 196 -0.27 -2.47 3.02
C SER A 196 -1.47 -1.72 3.63
N PHE A 197 -2.65 -1.76 3.00
CA PHE A 197 -3.84 -1.10 3.56
C PHE A 197 -4.26 -1.74 4.87
N VAL A 198 -4.35 -3.07 4.93
CA VAL A 198 -4.78 -3.78 6.14
C VAL A 198 -3.78 -3.60 7.28
N ALA A 199 -2.48 -3.54 6.96
CA ALA A 199 -1.41 -3.30 7.94
C ALA A 199 -1.32 -1.85 8.42
N ARG A 200 -1.62 -0.85 7.58
CA ARG A 200 -1.39 0.57 7.91
C ARG A 200 -2.65 1.37 8.21
N ALA A 201 -3.85 0.91 7.82
CA ALA A 201 -5.10 1.62 8.16
C ALA A 201 -5.40 1.53 9.65
N ALA A 202 -5.39 2.66 10.35
CA ALA A 202 -5.62 2.72 11.80
C ALA A 202 -7.10 2.52 12.18
N SER A 203 -8.03 2.98 11.31
CA SER A 203 -9.47 2.92 11.57
C SER A 203 -10.11 1.58 11.21
N LEU A 204 -9.29 0.57 10.88
CA LEU A 204 -9.78 -0.71 10.38
C LEU A 204 -10.32 -1.58 11.53
N SER A 205 -11.62 -1.92 11.47
CA SER A 205 -12.23 -2.82 12.45
C SER A 205 -11.61 -4.22 12.42
N ARG A 206 -11.60 -4.91 13.57
CA ARG A 206 -11.17 -6.31 13.68
C ARG A 206 -11.88 -7.22 12.68
N ASP A 207 -13.18 -7.04 12.49
CA ASP A 207 -13.97 -7.82 11.54
C ASP A 207 -13.54 -7.60 10.09
N ALA A 208 -13.17 -6.37 9.72
CA ALA A 208 -12.66 -6.08 8.39
C ALA A 208 -11.32 -6.78 8.15
N VAL A 209 -10.40 -6.70 9.13
CA VAL A 209 -9.11 -7.42 9.08
C VAL A 209 -9.34 -8.93 8.92
N ARG A 210 -10.15 -9.52 9.80
CA ARG A 210 -10.43 -10.96 9.78
C ARG A 210 -11.09 -11.40 8.48
N ARG A 211 -12.09 -10.66 7.95
CA ARG A 211 -12.71 -10.98 6.65
C ARG A 211 -11.74 -10.90 5.48
N THR A 212 -10.82 -9.94 5.49
CA THR A 212 -9.81 -9.84 4.43
C THR A 212 -8.81 -10.99 4.50
N VAL A 213 -8.31 -11.33 5.69
CA VAL A 213 -7.42 -12.47 5.89
C VAL A 213 -8.13 -13.78 5.54
N ASP A 214 -9.39 -13.94 5.93
CA ASP A 214 -10.21 -15.12 5.61
C ASP A 214 -10.36 -15.33 4.10
N ALA A 215 -10.59 -14.25 3.33
CA ALA A 215 -10.65 -14.33 1.86
C ALA A 215 -9.31 -14.77 1.25
N LEU A 216 -8.19 -14.22 1.72
CA LEU A 216 -6.85 -14.60 1.25
C LEU A 216 -6.50 -16.05 1.63
N CYS A 217 -6.83 -16.46 2.86
CA CYS A 217 -6.61 -17.82 3.36
C CYS A 217 -7.48 -18.85 2.62
N THR A 218 -8.75 -18.53 2.36
CA THR A 218 -9.66 -19.38 1.58
C THR A 218 -9.12 -19.63 0.18
N TRP A 219 -8.68 -18.57 -0.51
CA TRP A 219 -8.05 -18.71 -1.82
C TRP A 219 -6.75 -19.51 -1.75
N THR A 220 -5.93 -19.29 -0.71
CA THR A 220 -4.68 -20.03 -0.48
C THR A 220 -4.95 -21.52 -0.26
N ALA A 221 -6.00 -21.86 0.49
CA ALA A 221 -6.39 -23.24 0.72
C ALA A 221 -6.81 -23.92 -0.59
N GLN A 222 -7.70 -23.28 -1.37
CA GLN A 222 -8.13 -23.79 -2.67
C GLN A 222 -6.96 -24.01 -3.62
N PHE A 223 -6.04 -23.05 -3.72
CA PHE A 223 -4.84 -23.18 -4.54
C PHE A 223 -3.97 -24.38 -4.14
N LEU A 224 -3.80 -24.62 -2.84
CA LEU A 224 -2.98 -25.75 -2.35
C LEU A 224 -3.64 -27.09 -2.67
N ASP A 225 -4.97 -27.18 -2.60
CA ASP A 225 -5.73 -28.39 -2.96
C ASP A 225 -5.59 -28.66 -4.47
N GLU A 226 -5.78 -27.64 -5.30
CA GLU A 226 -5.58 -27.72 -6.76
C GLU A 226 -4.14 -28.08 -7.15
N TRP A 227 -3.15 -27.58 -6.40
CA TRP A 227 -1.74 -27.89 -6.64
C TRP A 227 -1.41 -29.35 -6.31
N GLN A 228 -1.98 -29.91 -5.25
CA GLN A 228 -1.76 -31.32 -4.86
C GLN A 228 -2.28 -32.30 -5.92
N GLU A 229 -3.34 -31.93 -6.63
CA GLU A 229 -3.91 -32.73 -7.72
C GLU A 229 -3.17 -32.54 -9.06
N SER A 230 -2.26 -31.57 -9.15
CA SER A 230 -1.57 -31.19 -10.39
C SER A 230 -0.25 -31.93 -10.58
N GLU A 231 -0.14 -32.76 -11.62
CA GLU A 231 1.09 -33.51 -11.94
C GLU A 231 2.17 -32.66 -12.67
N GLY A 232 1.85 -31.45 -13.13
CA GLY A 232 2.67 -30.64 -14.05
C GLY A 232 3.01 -29.22 -13.59
N GLY A 233 2.73 -28.90 -12.33
CA GLY A 233 2.84 -27.54 -11.79
C GLY A 233 1.60 -26.67 -12.06
N HIS A 234 1.40 -25.65 -11.23
CA HIS A 234 0.18 -24.84 -11.26
C HIS A 234 0.46 -23.40 -11.79
N PRO A 235 -0.32 -22.88 -12.75
CA PRO A 235 -0.07 -21.56 -13.34
C PRO A 235 -0.19 -20.41 -12.32
N GLY A 236 -0.93 -20.64 -11.23
CA GLY A 236 -1.11 -19.67 -10.14
C GLY A 236 0.05 -19.57 -9.15
N VAL A 237 1.13 -20.38 -9.27
CA VAL A 237 2.19 -20.47 -8.24
C VAL A 237 2.82 -19.10 -7.93
N GLN A 238 3.01 -18.26 -8.94
CA GLN A 238 3.55 -16.92 -8.71
C GLN A 238 2.59 -16.03 -7.89
N THR A 239 1.29 -16.10 -8.18
CA THR A 239 0.30 -15.38 -7.36
C THR A 239 0.21 -15.94 -5.96
N PHE A 240 0.34 -17.26 -5.79
CA PHE A 240 0.39 -17.89 -4.47
C PHE A 240 1.49 -17.29 -3.60
N TYR A 241 2.71 -17.11 -4.11
CA TYR A 241 3.79 -16.48 -3.35
C TYR A 241 3.45 -15.03 -2.96
N VAL A 242 2.80 -14.26 -3.83
CA VAL A 242 2.42 -12.89 -3.52
C VAL A 242 1.30 -12.84 -2.46
N VAL A 243 0.31 -13.73 -2.53
CA VAL A 243 -0.77 -13.83 -1.54
C VAL A 243 -0.22 -14.27 -0.19
N VAL A 244 0.71 -15.23 -0.16
CA VAL A 244 1.40 -15.62 1.08
C VAL A 244 2.19 -14.43 1.64
N GLN A 245 2.97 -13.70 0.83
CA GLN A 245 3.68 -12.51 1.30
C GLN A 245 2.72 -11.47 1.90
N ALA A 246 1.56 -11.25 1.30
CA ALA A 246 0.53 -10.36 1.83
C ALA A 246 0.02 -10.83 3.20
N LEU A 247 -0.24 -12.14 3.36
CA LEU A 247 -0.66 -12.73 4.63
C LEU A 247 0.43 -12.58 5.72
N LEU A 248 1.69 -12.86 5.39
CA LEU A 248 2.82 -12.71 6.31
C LEU A 248 2.94 -11.25 6.79
N TYR A 249 2.88 -10.29 5.86
CA TYR A 249 2.96 -8.87 6.18
C TYR A 249 1.79 -8.40 7.05
N ILE A 250 0.55 -8.77 6.71
CA ILE A 250 -0.62 -8.45 7.54
C ILE A 250 -0.47 -9.04 8.94
N PHE A 251 0.00 -10.28 9.06
CA PHE A 251 0.18 -10.94 10.35
C PHE A 251 1.14 -10.16 11.25
N CYS A 252 2.29 -9.70 10.73
CA CYS A 252 3.25 -8.89 11.49
C CYS A 252 2.59 -7.67 12.16
N PHE A 253 1.69 -6.98 11.44
CA PHE A 253 1.05 -5.74 11.91
C PHE A 253 -0.28 -5.93 12.66
N ARG A 254 -0.96 -7.07 12.48
CA ARG A 254 -2.35 -7.28 12.91
C ARG A 254 -2.58 -8.62 13.63
N TRP A 255 -1.54 -9.27 14.14
CA TRP A 255 -1.68 -10.56 14.85
C TRP A 255 -2.68 -10.50 16.01
N ARG A 256 -2.78 -9.35 16.72
CA ARG A 256 -3.74 -9.16 17.84
C ARG A 256 -5.19 -9.28 17.37
N GLU A 257 -5.49 -8.69 16.22
CA GLU A 257 -6.80 -8.79 15.59
C GLU A 257 -7.11 -10.22 15.12
N LEU A 258 -6.09 -11.02 14.84
CA LEU A 258 -6.20 -12.41 14.35
C LEU A 258 -6.22 -13.49 15.46
N ALA A 259 -5.75 -13.16 16.67
CA ALA A 259 -5.93 -14.01 17.84
C ALA A 259 -7.41 -14.09 18.23
N ASN A 260 -7.86 -15.24 18.73
CA ASN A 260 -9.20 -15.40 19.29
C ASN A 260 -9.28 -14.81 20.69
N ASP A 261 -10.48 -14.37 21.09
CA ASP A 261 -10.71 -13.80 22.42
C ASP A 261 -10.97 -14.87 23.48
N ASP A 262 -11.55 -16.01 23.08
CA ASP A 262 -11.84 -17.13 23.95
C ASP A 262 -10.71 -18.18 23.86
N PRO A 263 -10.04 -18.53 24.96
CA PRO A 263 -9.09 -19.63 25.02
C PRO A 263 -9.64 -20.98 24.52
N GLN A 264 -10.96 -21.18 24.53
CA GLN A 264 -11.62 -22.41 24.08
C GLN A 264 -11.79 -22.52 22.57
N ASP A 265 -11.82 -21.39 21.84
CA ASP A 265 -12.01 -21.35 20.37
C ASP A 265 -10.71 -21.63 19.58
N GLY A 266 -9.68 -22.14 20.26
CA GLY A 266 -8.33 -22.23 19.74
C GLY A 266 -7.61 -20.87 19.79
N ALA A 267 -6.28 -20.89 19.70
CA ALA A 267 -5.48 -19.67 19.87
C ALA A 267 -5.63 -18.63 18.73
N TRP A 268 -6.04 -19.08 17.54
CA TRP A 268 -5.97 -18.29 16.30
C TRP A 268 -7.22 -18.45 15.44
N LEU A 269 -7.50 -17.43 14.62
CA LEU A 269 -8.52 -17.50 13.58
C LEU A 269 -8.38 -18.80 12.76
N ALA A 270 -9.47 -19.57 12.64
CA ALA A 270 -9.43 -20.90 12.02
C ALA A 270 -8.87 -20.90 10.58
N SER A 271 -9.12 -19.85 9.80
CA SER A 271 -8.62 -19.74 8.43
C SER A 271 -7.10 -19.57 8.33
N LEU A 272 -6.42 -19.17 9.42
CA LEU A 272 -4.96 -19.17 9.45
C LEU A 272 -4.34 -20.57 9.33
N GLY A 273 -5.12 -21.64 9.52
CA GLY A 273 -4.67 -23.00 9.20
C GLY A 273 -4.19 -23.13 7.73
N ALA A 274 -4.78 -22.36 6.81
CA ALA A 274 -4.31 -22.31 5.42
C ALA A 274 -2.90 -21.70 5.30
N LEU A 275 -2.59 -20.67 6.09
CA LEU A 275 -1.26 -20.07 6.14
C LEU A 275 -0.24 -21.04 6.75
N GLN A 276 -0.61 -21.74 7.83
CA GLN A 276 0.25 -22.77 8.43
C GLN A 276 0.59 -23.86 7.41
N ARG A 277 -0.42 -24.39 6.72
CA ARG A 277 -0.25 -25.37 5.64
C ARG A 277 0.62 -24.82 4.51
N ALA A 278 0.40 -23.57 4.10
CA ALA A 278 1.19 -22.93 3.05
C ALA A 278 2.68 -22.84 3.43
N THR A 279 2.99 -22.36 4.65
CA THR A 279 4.39 -22.24 5.12
C THR A 279 5.11 -23.59 5.24
N ALA A 280 4.38 -24.67 5.51
CA ALA A 280 4.92 -26.03 5.60
C ALA A 280 4.89 -26.82 4.28
N SER A 281 4.36 -26.23 3.20
CA SER A 281 4.22 -26.92 1.91
C SER A 281 5.55 -27.05 1.15
N GLU A 282 5.61 -28.01 0.23
CA GLU A 282 6.77 -28.24 -0.65
C GLU A 282 7.04 -27.07 -1.61
N LEU A 283 6.05 -26.19 -1.82
CA LEU A 283 6.21 -24.94 -2.57
C LEU A 283 7.20 -23.97 -1.90
N ALA A 284 7.50 -24.17 -0.61
CA ALA A 284 8.45 -23.38 0.17
C ALA A 284 8.27 -21.86 -0.02
N PRO A 285 7.06 -21.30 0.18
CA PRO A 285 6.78 -19.89 -0.09
C PRO A 285 7.64 -18.93 0.73
N VAL A 286 8.10 -19.36 1.92
CA VAL A 286 9.00 -18.60 2.79
C VAL A 286 10.34 -18.29 2.10
N GLY A 287 10.83 -19.20 1.26
CA GLY A 287 12.03 -18.96 0.44
C GLY A 287 11.79 -18.04 -0.76
N ARG A 288 10.53 -17.77 -1.11
CA ARG A 288 10.10 -16.98 -2.27
C ARG A 288 9.60 -15.59 -1.88
N CYS A 289 9.13 -15.40 -0.66
CA CYS A 289 8.76 -14.08 -0.16
C CYS A 289 10.01 -13.24 0.13
N SER A 290 9.84 -11.93 0.31
CA SER A 290 10.89 -11.04 0.79
C SER A 290 11.52 -11.57 2.08
N ALA A 291 12.85 -11.63 2.13
CA ALA A 291 13.60 -12.10 3.29
C ALA A 291 13.28 -11.28 4.54
N THR A 292 13.15 -9.97 4.36
CA THR A 292 12.85 -9.02 5.41
C THR A 292 11.45 -9.26 6.03
N VAL A 293 10.42 -9.46 5.20
CA VAL A 293 9.06 -9.76 5.67
C VAL A 293 9.03 -11.11 6.39
N VAL A 294 9.74 -12.10 5.87
CA VAL A 294 9.86 -13.44 6.46
C VAL A 294 10.54 -13.42 7.82
N ALA A 295 11.64 -12.66 7.95
CA ALA A 295 12.37 -12.53 9.22
C ALA A 295 11.46 -11.94 10.32
N GLN A 296 10.76 -10.85 9.99
CA GLN A 296 9.83 -10.21 10.92
C GLN A 296 8.63 -11.08 11.27
N PHE A 297 8.10 -11.80 10.28
CA PHE A 297 7.03 -12.77 10.51
C PHE A 297 7.51 -13.88 11.45
N GLY A 298 8.71 -14.43 11.22
CA GLY A 298 9.28 -15.46 12.08
C GLY A 298 9.43 -15.00 13.52
N ALA A 299 10.03 -13.83 13.74
CA ALA A 299 10.19 -13.23 15.07
C ALA A 299 8.83 -12.99 15.75
N THR A 300 7.85 -12.46 15.02
CA THR A 300 6.50 -12.22 15.54
C THR A 300 5.79 -13.53 15.87
N ALA A 301 5.83 -14.50 14.96
CA ALA A 301 5.17 -15.79 15.09
C ALA A 301 5.73 -16.59 16.29
N GLU A 302 7.05 -16.62 16.46
CA GLU A 302 7.70 -17.26 17.62
C GLU A 302 7.28 -16.61 18.93
N ARG A 303 7.29 -15.28 18.98
CA ARG A 303 6.92 -14.50 20.16
C ARG A 303 5.47 -14.73 20.60
N VAL A 304 4.56 -14.86 19.64
CA VAL A 304 3.13 -15.07 19.93
C VAL A 304 2.73 -16.54 19.98
N GLY A 305 3.65 -17.48 19.72
CA GLY A 305 3.36 -18.91 19.69
C GLY A 305 2.53 -19.36 18.49
N PHE A 306 2.64 -18.67 17.36
CA PHE A 306 2.04 -19.10 16.09
C PHE A 306 2.93 -20.15 15.41
N VAL A 307 2.40 -21.36 15.23
CA VAL A 307 3.13 -22.47 14.59
C VAL A 307 3.20 -22.25 13.09
N TRP A 308 4.39 -22.37 12.50
CA TRP A 308 4.64 -22.22 11.07
C TRP A 308 5.81 -23.10 10.60
N GLY A 309 5.92 -23.34 9.29
CA GLY A 309 6.86 -24.30 8.67
C GLY A 309 8.35 -23.94 8.71
N GLY A 310 8.73 -22.85 9.39
CA GLY A 310 10.12 -22.38 9.48
C GLY A 310 10.70 -21.85 8.16
N ALA A 311 11.92 -21.30 8.23
CA ALA A 311 12.65 -20.78 7.08
C ALA A 311 13.28 -21.90 6.24
N ALA A 312 12.48 -22.69 5.55
CA ALA A 312 12.98 -23.61 4.55
C ALA A 312 13.57 -22.81 3.37
N GLY A 313 14.86 -23.05 3.05
CA GLY A 313 15.57 -22.36 1.97
C GLY A 313 14.96 -22.66 0.60
N GLY A 314 14.33 -21.65 -0.01
CA GLY A 314 13.84 -21.74 -1.39
C GLY A 314 14.84 -21.16 -2.39
N THR A 315 15.05 -21.84 -3.51
CA THR A 315 15.98 -21.43 -4.57
C THR A 315 15.26 -20.68 -5.69
N GLY A 316 15.45 -19.36 -5.78
CA GLY A 316 15.14 -18.54 -6.96
C GLY A 316 14.60 -17.14 -6.64
N VAL A 317 14.02 -16.47 -7.63
CA VAL A 317 13.65 -15.04 -7.52
C VAL A 317 12.60 -14.84 -6.43
N ARG A 318 12.89 -13.91 -5.51
CA ARG A 318 11.99 -13.52 -4.44
C ARG A 318 10.97 -12.49 -4.96
N VAL A 319 9.80 -12.47 -4.34
CA VAL A 319 8.81 -11.41 -4.53
C VAL A 319 9.37 -10.12 -3.91
N ASP A 320 9.33 -9.01 -4.67
CA ASP A 320 9.82 -7.73 -4.15
C ASP A 320 8.96 -7.24 -2.97
N ALA A 321 9.60 -6.58 -2.02
CA ALA A 321 8.96 -5.97 -0.85
C ALA A 321 8.47 -4.55 -1.15
N TYR A 322 7.52 -4.42 -2.09
CA TYR A 322 6.88 -3.13 -2.36
C TYR A 322 5.52 -3.07 -1.67
N PHE A 323 5.35 -2.14 -0.72
CA PHE A 323 4.09 -1.90 -0.01
C PHE A 323 3.64 -0.45 -0.25
N PRO A 324 2.52 -0.23 -0.97
CA PRO A 324 2.13 1.11 -1.44
C PRO A 324 1.86 2.16 -0.35
N PHE A 325 1.55 1.76 0.87
CA PHE A 325 1.31 2.66 2.00
C PHE A 325 2.43 2.62 3.01
N ASP A 326 3.68 2.44 2.59
CA ASP A 326 4.83 2.76 3.45
C ASP A 326 4.87 4.26 3.79
N PRO A 327 5.51 4.67 4.91
CA PRO A 327 5.24 5.94 5.56
C PRO A 327 5.33 7.18 4.66
N CYS A 328 4.32 8.04 4.76
CA CYS A 328 4.24 9.28 4.00
C CYS A 328 5.07 10.37 4.67
N ARG A 329 6.27 10.67 4.13
CA ARG A 329 7.21 11.67 4.69
C ARG A 329 6.98 13.10 4.18
N LEU A 330 5.84 13.38 3.56
CA LEU A 330 5.49 14.72 3.05
C LEU A 330 5.10 15.66 4.21
N ALA A 331 5.49 16.92 4.16
CA ALA A 331 5.41 17.83 5.31
C ALA A 331 3.99 18.34 5.59
N GLU A 332 3.25 18.72 4.55
CA GLU A 332 1.91 19.31 4.66
C GLU A 332 0.80 18.26 4.65
N SER A 333 0.86 17.29 3.73
CA SER A 333 -0.18 16.29 3.53
C SER A 333 -0.21 15.23 4.63
N ARG A 334 0.91 14.95 5.31
CA ARG A 334 0.96 14.01 6.44
C ARG A 334 -0.03 14.34 7.56
N ARG A 335 -0.36 15.62 7.78
CA ARG A 335 -1.33 16.03 8.82
C ARG A 335 -2.71 15.40 8.66
N PHE A 336 -3.07 14.99 7.43
CA PHE A 336 -4.31 14.28 7.13
C PHE A 336 -4.15 12.76 7.28
N ILE A 337 -2.94 12.24 7.08
CA ILE A 337 -2.63 10.81 7.05
C ILE A 337 -2.27 10.28 8.45
N ASP A 338 -1.42 10.96 9.20
CA ASP A 338 -0.94 10.55 10.53
C ASP A 338 -2.08 10.13 11.47
N PRO A 339 -3.24 10.83 11.54
CA PRO A 339 -4.33 10.42 12.43
C PRO A 339 -5.02 9.10 12.03
N VAL A 340 -4.89 8.67 10.78
CA VAL A 340 -5.51 7.47 10.21
C VAL A 340 -4.48 6.41 9.81
N TYR A 341 -3.22 6.58 10.22
CA TYR A 341 -2.11 5.73 9.86
C TYR A 341 -1.58 5.00 11.09
N ARG A 342 -1.33 3.69 10.95
CA ARG A 342 -0.69 2.87 11.97
C ARG A 342 0.78 2.74 11.62
N GLU A 343 1.63 3.30 12.48
CA GLU A 343 3.08 3.10 12.41
C GLU A 343 3.47 1.68 12.81
N TRP A 344 4.66 1.26 12.41
CA TRP A 344 5.25 0.04 12.94
C TRP A 344 5.62 0.26 14.41
N GLU A 345 5.23 -0.67 15.27
CA GLU A 345 5.59 -0.66 16.69
C GLU A 345 6.32 -1.95 17.02
N ASP A 346 7.58 -1.83 17.46
CA ASP A 346 8.34 -2.91 18.09
C ASP A 346 7.70 -3.24 19.44
N THR A 347 6.59 -4.00 19.42
CA THR A 347 5.96 -4.52 20.64
C THR A 347 5.86 -6.00 20.59
#